data_AF-A0A1K2I187-F1
#
_entry.id   AF-A0A1K2I187-F1
#
_cell.length_a   1.000
_cell.length_b   1.000
_cell.length_c   1.000
_cell.angle_alpha   90.00
_cell.angle_beta   90.00
_cell.angle_gamma   90.00
#
_symmetry.space_group_name_H-M   'P 1'
#
loop_
_entity.id
_entity.type
_entity.pdbx_description
1 polymer ?
#
loop_
_entity_poly.entity_id
_entity_poly.type
_entity_poly.pdbx_seq_one_letter_code
_entity_poly.pdbx_strand_id
1 'polypeptide(L)'
;MSELLAQYPSKTAAVVALRTSGLGNAETAARLGITPSAASLYYHKARKRGYRRIRPGADAVHVLIPRATIADLVPAARARKMAPHDIIRLLIVTALESELVDAILDDGAQS
;
A
#
# COMPACT_ATOMS: atom_id res chain seq x y z
N MET A 1 -9.07 5.78 -31.54
CA MET A 1 -8.88 6.46 -30.24
C MET A 1 -9.47 5.52 -29.18
N SER A 2 -8.73 5.16 -28.12
CA SER A 2 -9.16 4.12 -27.15
C SER A 2 -10.47 4.52 -26.46
N GLU A 3 -11.47 3.63 -26.43
CA GLU A 3 -12.73 3.82 -25.68
C GLU A 3 -12.49 4.08 -24.19
N LEU A 4 -11.42 3.51 -23.64
CA LEU A 4 -11.05 3.70 -22.24
C LEU A 4 -10.71 5.16 -21.93
N LEU A 5 -10.13 5.92 -22.87
CA LEU A 5 -9.82 7.34 -22.67
C LEU A 5 -11.08 8.21 -22.56
N ALA A 6 -12.18 7.81 -23.21
CA ALA A 6 -13.43 8.58 -23.21
C ALA A 6 -14.14 8.55 -21.84
N GLN A 7 -13.81 7.57 -20.98
CA GLN A 7 -14.36 7.43 -19.64
C GLN A 7 -13.75 8.41 -18.62
N TYR A 8 -12.70 9.14 -19.00
CA TYR A 8 -11.98 10.03 -18.09
C TYR A 8 -12.04 11.48 -18.57
N PRO A 9 -12.09 12.46 -17.64
CA PRO A 9 -12.18 13.87 -17.97
C PRO A 9 -10.92 14.42 -18.66
N SER A 10 -9.80 13.70 -18.60
CA SER A 10 -8.59 14.03 -19.35
C SER A 10 -7.68 12.81 -19.50
N LYS A 11 -6.77 12.87 -20.49
CA LYS A 11 -5.67 11.89 -20.63
C LYS A 11 -4.83 11.76 -19.36
N THR A 12 -4.64 12.87 -18.64
CA THR A 12 -3.92 12.88 -17.36
C THR A 12 -4.68 12.14 -16.27
N ALA A 13 -6.01 12.32 -16.18
CA ALA A 13 -6.85 11.60 -15.23
C ALA A 13 -6.85 10.09 -15.52
N ALA A 14 -6.96 9.70 -16.80
CA ALA A 14 -6.90 8.29 -17.21
C ALA A 14 -5.57 7.62 -16.83
N VAL A 15 -4.44 8.29 -17.09
CA VAL A 15 -3.11 7.81 -16.70
C VAL A 15 -2.98 7.70 -15.19
N VAL A 16 -3.45 8.69 -14.44
CA VAL A 16 -3.40 8.66 -12.96
C VAL A 16 -4.21 7.50 -12.41
N ALA A 17 -5.42 7.26 -12.90
CA ALA A 17 -6.27 6.17 -12.44
C ALA A 17 -5.59 4.80 -12.62
N LEU A 18 -5.09 4.52 -13.82
CA LEU A 18 -4.39 3.25 -14.11
C LEU A 18 -3.08 3.08 -13.34
N ARG A 19 -2.34 4.17 -13.10
CA ARG A 19 -1.12 4.13 -12.27
C ARG A 19 -1.43 3.91 -10.79
N THR A 20 -2.61 4.34 -10.33
CA THR A 20 -3.07 4.13 -8.95
C THR A 20 -3.45 2.68 -8.72
N SER A 21 -4.09 2.03 -9.71
CA SER A 21 -4.37 0.59 -9.70
C SER A 21 -3.13 -0.30 -9.90
N GLY A 22 -1.92 0.28 -9.90
CA GLY A 22 -0.66 -0.48 -9.87
C GLY A 22 0.01 -0.71 -11.22
N LEU A 23 -0.56 -0.25 -12.33
CA LEU A 23 -0.01 -0.56 -13.66
C LEU A 23 1.30 0.19 -13.95
N GLY A 24 2.16 -0.45 -14.74
CA GLY A 24 3.38 0.14 -15.31
C GLY A 24 3.09 1.19 -16.38
N ASN A 25 4.11 1.96 -16.80
CA ASN A 25 3.97 2.94 -17.89
C ASN A 25 3.64 2.26 -19.23
N ALA A 26 4.26 1.12 -19.53
CA ALA A 26 4.03 0.37 -20.77
C ALA A 26 2.59 -0.16 -20.85
N GLU A 27 2.09 -0.76 -19.77
CA GLU A 27 0.73 -1.30 -19.70
C GLU A 27 -0.33 -0.19 -19.73
N THR A 28 -0.09 0.91 -18.99
CA THR A 28 -0.95 2.11 -19.02
C THR A 28 -1.04 2.67 -20.44
N ALA A 29 0.08 2.75 -21.14
CA ALA A 29 0.16 3.23 -22.51
C ALA A 29 -0.61 2.34 -23.49
N ALA A 30 -0.43 1.01 -23.38
CA ALA A 30 -1.15 0.04 -24.21
C ALA A 30 -2.67 0.15 -24.02
N ARG A 31 -3.16 0.25 -22.77
CA ARG A 31 -4.60 0.36 -22.49
C ARG A 31 -5.23 1.66 -22.98
N LEU A 32 -4.49 2.77 -22.91
CA LEU A 32 -4.99 4.08 -23.34
C LEU A 32 -4.73 4.37 -24.82
N GLY A 33 -4.01 3.51 -25.54
CA GLY A 33 -3.62 3.77 -26.93
C GLY A 33 -2.73 5.01 -27.07
N ILE A 34 -1.79 5.20 -26.14
CA ILE A 34 -0.79 6.28 -26.16
C ILE A 34 0.63 5.68 -26.09
N THR A 35 1.67 6.51 -26.24
CA THR A 35 3.05 6.04 -26.08
C THR A 35 3.44 5.93 -24.60
N PRO A 36 4.39 5.04 -24.23
CA PRO A 36 4.92 4.98 -22.85
C PRO A 36 5.51 6.30 -22.38
N SER A 37 6.12 7.07 -23.29
CA SER A 37 6.63 8.42 -23.01
C SER A 37 5.50 9.40 -22.68
N ALA A 38 4.39 9.37 -23.43
CA ALA A 38 3.21 10.19 -23.14
C ALA A 38 2.58 9.82 -21.79
N ALA A 39 2.48 8.53 -21.46
CA ALA A 39 2.01 8.06 -20.15
C ALA A 39 2.90 8.60 -19.01
N SER A 40 4.22 8.52 -19.17
CA SER A 40 5.19 9.07 -18.20
C SER A 40 5.02 10.60 -18.05
N LEU A 41 4.92 11.33 -19.16
CA LEU A 41 4.74 12.78 -19.19
C LEU A 41 3.45 13.22 -18.48
N TYR A 42 2.32 12.55 -18.76
CA TYR A 42 1.04 12.88 -18.13
C TYR A 42 1.08 12.61 -16.62
N TYR A 43 1.67 11.50 -16.20
CA TYR A 43 1.85 11.20 -14.78
C TYR A 43 2.76 12.23 -14.08
N HIS A 44 3.85 12.65 -14.74
CA HIS A 44 4.71 13.72 -14.23
C HIS A 44 3.97 15.06 -14.12
N LYS A 45 3.19 15.46 -15.13
CA LYS A 45 2.37 16.68 -15.10
C LYS A 45 1.35 16.65 -13.96
N ALA A 46 0.73 15.49 -13.71
CA ALA A 46 -0.16 15.31 -12.56
C ALA A 46 0.57 15.59 -11.24
N ARG A 47 1.76 14.99 -11.04
CA ARG A 47 2.57 15.20 -9.83
C ARG A 47 2.96 16.66 -9.63
N LYS A 48 3.35 17.36 -10.69
CA LYS A 48 3.66 18.81 -10.63
C LYS A 48 2.45 19.66 -10.24
N ARG A 49 1.23 19.20 -10.57
CA ARG A 49 -0.04 19.85 -10.20
C ARG A 49 -0.58 19.41 -8.83
N GLY A 50 0.23 18.73 -8.02
CA GLY A 50 -0.12 18.36 -6.65
C GLY A 50 -0.69 16.94 -6.50
N TYR A 51 -0.80 16.15 -7.57
CA TYR A 51 -1.17 14.74 -7.41
C TYR A 51 -0.09 13.99 -6.61
N ARG A 52 -0.47 13.50 -5.43
CA ARG A 52 0.32 12.56 -4.64
C ARG A 52 -0.31 11.18 -4.77
N ARG A 53 0.47 10.22 -5.27
CA ARG A 53 0.05 8.82 -5.19
C ARG A 53 -0.01 8.44 -3.73
N ILE A 54 -1.22 8.26 -3.21
CA ILE A 54 -1.46 7.66 -1.90
C ILE A 54 -0.93 6.23 -2.01
N ARG A 55 0.21 5.97 -1.39
CA ARG A 55 0.72 4.61 -1.25
C ARG A 55 -0.14 3.92 -0.19
N PRO A 56 -0.42 2.61 -0.30
CA PRO A 56 -0.90 1.85 0.85
C PRO A 56 0.04 2.11 2.03
N GLY A 57 -0.51 2.62 3.15
CA GLY A 57 0.28 3.06 4.30
C GLY A 57 0.85 4.49 4.22
N ALA A 58 0.37 5.34 3.31
CA ALA A 58 0.72 6.77 3.31
C ALA A 58 0.27 7.50 4.59
N ASP A 59 -0.78 7.00 5.23
CA ASP A 59 -1.25 7.43 6.55
C ASP A 59 -0.83 6.45 7.66
N ALA A 60 0.11 5.54 7.39
CA ALA A 60 0.58 4.60 8.41
C ALA A 60 1.54 5.30 9.38
N VAL A 61 1.39 4.95 10.65
CA VAL A 61 2.34 5.35 11.70
C VAL A 61 3.49 4.35 11.72
N HIS A 62 4.72 4.86 11.82
CA HIS A 62 5.90 4.02 12.03
C HIS A 62 6.09 3.76 13.52
N VAL A 63 6.15 2.49 13.91
CA VAL A 63 6.50 2.05 15.26
C VAL A 63 7.83 1.32 15.19
N LEU A 64 8.75 1.67 16.09
CA LEU A 64 10.03 0.99 16.22
C LEU A 64 9.85 -0.23 17.14
N ILE A 65 10.20 -1.40 16.63
CA ILE A 65 10.17 -2.66 17.39
C ILE A 65 11.60 -3.21 17.43
N PRO A 66 12.13 -3.56 18.62
CA PRO A 66 13.45 -4.17 18.73
C PRO A 66 13.58 -5.41 17.86
N ARG A 67 14.74 -5.57 17.22
CA ARG A 67 14.98 -6.72 16.31
C ARG A 67 14.89 -8.06 17.03
N ALA A 68 15.25 -8.12 18.31
CA ALA A 68 15.13 -9.32 19.14
C ALA A 68 13.66 -9.76 19.25
N THR A 69 12.74 -8.84 19.56
CA THR A 69 11.29 -9.10 19.63
C THR A 69 10.73 -9.62 18.31
N ILE A 70 11.23 -9.12 17.17
CA ILE A 70 10.83 -9.63 15.85
C ILE A 70 11.35 -11.06 15.62
N ALA A 71 12.54 -11.38 16.15
CA ALA A 71 13.12 -12.72 16.02
C ALA A 71 12.26 -13.79 16.70
N ASP A 72 11.64 -13.45 17.83
CA ASP A 72 10.75 -14.36 18.57
C ASP A 72 9.48 -14.72 17.77
N LEU A 73 9.08 -13.89 16.81
CA LEU A 73 7.96 -14.15 15.92
C LEU A 73 8.31 -15.04 14.73
N VAL A 74 9.60 -15.32 14.47
CA VAL A 74 10.05 -16.10 13.31
C VAL A 74 9.44 -17.51 13.28
N PRO A 75 9.37 -18.29 14.38
CA PRO A 75 8.74 -19.60 14.36
C PRO A 75 7.26 -19.54 13.98
N ALA A 76 6.51 -18.60 14.57
CA ALA A 76 5.09 -18.42 14.29
C ALA A 76 4.82 -17.96 12.85
N ALA A 77 5.69 -17.09 12.31
CA ALA A 77 5.66 -16.62 10.94
C ALA A 77 5.95 -17.74 9.94
N ARG A 78 6.97 -18.58 10.21
CA ARG A 78 7.31 -19.75 9.38
C ARG A 78 6.16 -20.76 9.33
N ALA A 79 5.57 -21.09 10.48
CA ALA A 79 4.44 -22.02 10.54
C ALA A 79 3.25 -21.57 9.67
N ARG A 80 3.09 -20.25 9.49
CA ARG A 80 1.99 -19.63 8.73
C ARG A 80 2.39 -19.17 7.33
N LYS A 81 3.65 -19.39 6.91
CA LYS A 81 4.21 -18.90 5.63
C LYS A 81 4.04 -17.39 5.42
N MET A 82 4.17 -16.61 6.50
CA MET A 82 4.05 -15.15 6.50
C MET A 82 5.39 -14.49 6.83
N ALA A 83 5.58 -13.23 6.45
CA ALA A 83 6.71 -12.47 6.97
C ALA A 83 6.44 -12.04 8.43
N PRO A 84 7.47 -11.88 9.28
CA PRO A 84 7.28 -11.45 10.67
C PRO A 84 6.50 -10.14 10.82
N HIS A 85 6.69 -9.18 9.90
CA HIS A 85 5.93 -7.93 9.92
C HIS A 85 4.45 -8.11 9.57
N ASP A 86 4.09 -9.10 8.76
CA ASP A 86 2.69 -9.45 8.49
C ASP A 86 2.04 -10.06 9.72
N ILE A 87 2.78 -10.88 10.48
CA ILE A 87 2.32 -11.41 11.77
C ILE A 87 2.09 -10.28 12.77
N ILE A 88 3.02 -9.33 12.91
CA ILE A 88 2.86 -8.16 13.79
C ILE A 88 1.57 -7.40 13.42
N ARG A 89 1.38 -7.13 12.13
CA ARG A 89 0.18 -6.46 11.66
C ARG A 89 -1.09 -7.25 12.00
N LEU A 90 -1.09 -8.55 11.76
CA LEU A 90 -2.22 -9.42 12.08
C LEU A 90 -2.52 -9.39 13.58
N LEU A 91 -1.51 -9.53 14.44
CA LEU A 91 -1.67 -9.50 15.89
C LEU A 91 -2.30 -8.19 16.36
N ILE A 92 -1.81 -7.04 15.87
CA ILE A 92 -2.36 -5.72 16.24
C ILE A 92 -3.82 -5.59 15.80
N VAL A 93 -4.13 -5.97 14.56
CA VAL A 93 -5.50 -5.90 14.02
C VAL A 93 -6.43 -6.83 14.82
N THR A 94 -6.02 -8.07 15.05
CA THR A 94 -6.81 -9.04 15.81
C THR A 94 -7.04 -8.60 17.24
N ALA A 95 -6.02 -8.05 17.92
CA ALA A 95 -6.16 -7.56 19.29
C ALA A 95 -7.17 -6.41 19.38
N LEU A 96 -7.19 -5.50 18.40
CA LEU A 96 -8.16 -4.41 18.32
C LEU A 96 -9.57 -4.92 18.00
N GLU A 97 -9.71 -5.77 16.99
CA GLU A 97 -11.01 -6.29 16.54
C GLU A 97 -11.67 -7.21 17.57
N SER A 98 -10.87 -7.87 18.41
CA SER A 98 -11.34 -8.81 19.44
C SER A 98 -11.44 -8.18 20.83
N GLU A 99 -11.27 -6.85 20.94
CA GLU A 99 -11.30 -6.10 22.21
C GLU A 99 -10.32 -6.65 23.27
N LEU A 100 -9.16 -7.17 22.85
CA LEU A 100 -8.16 -7.80 23.72
C LEU A 100 -7.11 -6.82 24.24
N VAL A 101 -7.17 -5.54 23.84
CA VAL A 101 -6.14 -4.55 24.15
C VAL A 101 -5.96 -4.40 25.66
N ASP A 102 -7.05 -4.19 26.40
CA ASP A 102 -6.97 -3.97 27.85
C ASP A 102 -6.39 -5.20 28.56
N ALA A 103 -6.84 -6.41 28.19
CA ALA A 103 -6.31 -7.65 28.74
C ALA A 103 -4.80 -7.82 28.48
N ILE A 104 -4.32 -7.51 27.27
CA ILE A 104 -2.89 -7.59 26.92
C ILE A 104 -2.08 -6.56 27.73
N LEU A 105 -2.61 -5.34 27.90
CA LEU A 105 -1.93 -4.29 28.65
C LEU A 105 -1.88 -4.58 30.15
N ASP A 106 -2.97 -5.14 30.71
CA ASP A 106 -3.07 -5.49 32.13
C ASP A 106 -2.12 -6.63 32.52
N ASP A 107 -1.96 -7.64 31.66
CA ASP A 107 -1.01 -8.74 31.88
C ASP A 107 0.44 -8.29 31.68
N GLY A 108 0.70 -7.43 30.69
CA GLY A 108 2.04 -6.93 30.37
C GLY A 108 2.59 -5.93 31.40
N ALA A 109 1.73 -5.25 32.16
CA ALA A 109 2.14 -4.31 33.21
C ALA A 109 2.65 -4.99 34.49
N GLN A 110 2.51 -6.32 34.61
CA GLN A 110 2.85 -7.09 35.81
C GLN A 110 4.20 -7.83 35.71
N SER A 111 4.96 -7.66 34.63
CA SER A 111 6.25 -8.32 34.39
C SER A 111 7.47 -7.41 34.50
#